data_AF-A0A2J8N0Z0-F1
#
_entry.id   AF-A0A2J8N0Z0-F1
#
_cell.length_a   1.000
_cell.length_b   1.000
_cell.length_c   1.000
_cell.angle_alpha   90.00
_cell.angle_beta   90.00
_cell.angle_gamma   90.00
#
_symmetry.space_group_name_H-M   'P 1'
#
loop_
_entity.id
_entity.type
_entity.pdbx_description
1 polymer ?
#
loop_
_entity_poly.entity_id
_entity_poly.type
_entity_poly.pdbx_seq_one_letter_code
_entity_poly.pdbx_strand_id
1 'polypeptide(L)'
;VGFVSEDEYLEIQGITREQSGDYECSASNDVAAPVVRRVKVTVNYPPYISEAKGTGVPVGQKGTLQCEASAVPSAEFQWYKDDKRLIEGKKGVKVENRPFLSKLIFFNVSEHDYGNYTCVASNKLGHTNASIMLFGPGAISEVSNGTSRRAGCIWLLPLLVLHLLLKF
;
A
#
# COMPACT_ATOMS: atom_id res chain seq x y z
N VAL A 1 -11.31 -17.96 -3.01
CA VAL A 1 -12.63 -18.50 -2.62
C VAL A 1 -13.65 -17.86 -3.53
N GLY A 2 -14.32 -18.64 -4.37
CA GLY A 2 -15.38 -18.12 -5.25
C GLY A 2 -16.70 -18.10 -4.49
N PHE A 3 -17.50 -17.07 -4.69
CA PHE A 3 -18.87 -17.04 -4.21
C PHE A 3 -19.77 -17.68 -5.26
N VAL A 4 -20.64 -18.58 -4.83
CA VAL A 4 -21.66 -19.21 -5.68
C VAL A 4 -22.97 -19.12 -4.92
N SER A 5 -24.01 -18.66 -5.61
CA SER A 5 -25.40 -18.67 -5.15
C SER A 5 -26.22 -19.37 -6.22
N GLU A 6 -27.15 -20.24 -5.80
CA GLU A 6 -28.14 -20.86 -6.70
C GLU A 6 -29.45 -20.06 -6.77
N ASP A 7 -29.54 -18.97 -6.00
CA ASP A 7 -30.69 -18.07 -5.97
C ASP A 7 -30.60 -16.97 -7.04
N GLU A 8 -31.71 -16.24 -7.24
CA GLU A 8 -31.75 -15.05 -8.10
C GLU A 8 -30.81 -13.92 -7.63
N TYR A 9 -30.38 -13.96 -6.37
CA TYR A 9 -29.56 -12.93 -5.73
C TYR A 9 -28.27 -13.53 -5.18
N LEU A 10 -27.18 -12.76 -5.30
CA LEU A 10 -25.91 -13.03 -4.63
C LEU A 10 -25.64 -11.92 -3.61
N GLU A 11 -25.68 -12.27 -2.32
CA GLU A 11 -25.34 -11.35 -1.23
C GLU A 11 -23.89 -11.61 -0.75
N ILE A 12 -23.08 -10.56 -0.73
CA ILE A 12 -21.68 -10.62 -0.27
C ILE A 12 -21.52 -9.65 0.89
N GLN A 13 -21.44 -10.19 2.10
CA GLN A 13 -21.20 -9.39 3.31
C GLN A 13 -19.69 -9.28 3.58
N GLY A 14 -19.26 -8.10 4.04
CA GLY A 14 -17.85 -7.86 4.38
C GLY A 14 -16.90 -7.93 3.18
N ILE A 15 -17.31 -7.37 2.03
CA ILE A 15 -16.53 -7.43 0.80
C ILE A 15 -15.12 -6.84 0.96
N THR A 16 -14.10 -7.56 0.47
CA THR A 16 -12.70 -7.11 0.49
C THR A 16 -12.21 -6.72 -0.90
N ARG A 17 -11.09 -6.01 -0.99
CA ARG A 17 -10.54 -5.57 -2.29
C ARG A 17 -10.17 -6.73 -3.22
N GLU A 18 -9.80 -7.88 -2.65
CA GLU A 18 -9.47 -9.11 -3.37
C GLU A 18 -10.69 -9.73 -4.06
N GLN A 19 -11.90 -9.28 -3.71
CA GLN A 19 -13.16 -9.72 -4.28
C GLN A 19 -13.68 -8.76 -5.36
N SER A 20 -12.92 -7.71 -5.70
CA SER A 20 -13.21 -6.93 -6.91
C SER A 20 -12.96 -7.78 -8.16
N GLY A 21 -13.86 -7.75 -9.13
CA GLY A 21 -13.74 -8.57 -10.33
C GLY A 21 -15.01 -8.62 -11.16
N ASP A 22 -15.01 -9.50 -12.16
CA ASP A 22 -16.18 -9.77 -12.98
C ASP A 22 -16.94 -10.96 -12.36
N TYR A 23 -18.20 -10.71 -12.01
CA TYR A 23 -19.13 -11.70 -11.48
C TYR A 23 -20.02 -12.20 -12.61
N GLU A 24 -20.28 -13.50 -12.64
CA GLU A 24 -21.05 -14.15 -13.69
C GLU A 24 -22.36 -14.70 -13.13
N CYS A 25 -23.45 -14.43 -13.83
CA CYS A 25 -24.75 -15.04 -13.60
C CYS A 25 -25.08 -15.95 -14.79
N SER A 26 -25.41 -17.20 -14.51
CA SER A 26 -25.76 -18.23 -15.49
C SER A 26 -27.15 -18.78 -15.16
N ALA A 27 -28.09 -18.66 -16.10
CA ALA A 27 -29.45 -19.17 -15.95
C ALA A 27 -29.70 -20.31 -16.95
N SER A 28 -30.18 -21.44 -16.44
CA SER A 28 -30.52 -22.64 -17.22
C SER A 28 -31.96 -23.05 -16.96
N ASN A 29 -32.62 -23.58 -17.99
CA ASN A 29 -33.87 -24.33 -17.86
C ASN A 29 -33.72 -25.79 -18.31
N ASP A 30 -32.47 -26.27 -18.45
CA ASP A 30 -32.07 -27.63 -18.85
C ASP A 30 -32.56 -28.12 -20.22
N VAL A 31 -33.13 -27.22 -21.03
CA VAL A 31 -33.57 -27.51 -22.40
C VAL A 31 -32.53 -27.03 -23.41
N ALA A 32 -31.97 -25.85 -23.20
CA ALA A 32 -30.97 -25.23 -24.08
C ALA A 32 -29.71 -24.87 -23.30
N ALA A 33 -28.69 -24.40 -24.01
CA ALA A 33 -27.48 -23.88 -23.38
C ALA A 33 -27.82 -22.74 -22.40
N PRO A 34 -27.18 -22.68 -21.21
CA PRO A 34 -27.43 -21.62 -20.24
C PRO A 34 -27.16 -20.22 -20.81
N VAL A 35 -27.97 -19.25 -20.39
CA VAL A 35 -27.74 -17.84 -20.71
C VAL A 35 -26.82 -17.24 -19.65
N VAL A 36 -25.70 -16.69 -20.11
CA VAL A 36 -24.65 -16.15 -19.23
C VAL A 36 -24.53 -14.63 -19.39
N ARG A 37 -24.43 -13.91 -18.27
CA ARG A 37 -24.14 -12.47 -18.23
C ARG A 37 -23.10 -12.16 -17.16
N ARG A 38 -22.30 -11.11 -17.41
CA ARG A 38 -21.24 -10.68 -16.50
C ARG A 38 -21.46 -9.24 -16.03
N VAL A 39 -21.12 -8.97 -14.78
CA VAL A 39 -21.12 -7.64 -14.17
C VAL A 39 -19.78 -7.38 -13.49
N LYS A 40 -19.20 -6.19 -13.72
CA LYS A 40 -17.96 -5.79 -13.05
C LYS A 40 -18.28 -5.15 -11.70
N VAL A 41 -17.77 -5.75 -10.63
CA VAL A 41 -17.84 -5.21 -9.27
C VAL A 41 -16.49 -4.59 -8.91
N THR A 42 -16.48 -3.28 -8.67
CA THR A 42 -15.28 -2.52 -8.26
C THR A 42 -15.37 -2.18 -6.78
N VAL A 43 -14.47 -2.73 -5.98
CA VAL A 43 -14.38 -2.43 -4.54
C VAL A 43 -13.47 -1.24 -4.33
N ASN A 44 -14.00 -0.15 -3.79
CA ASN A 44 -13.21 1.04 -3.46
C ASN A 44 -12.50 0.84 -2.11
N TYR A 45 -11.24 1.29 -2.00
CA TYR A 45 -10.46 1.24 -0.77
C TYR A 45 -9.49 2.44 -0.67
N PRO A 46 -9.14 2.88 0.56
CA PRO A 46 -8.21 3.98 0.76
C PRO A 46 -6.79 3.61 0.28
N PRO A 47 -5.94 4.60 -0.01
CA PRO A 47 -4.60 4.33 -0.49
C PRO A 47 -3.75 3.64 0.57
N TYR A 48 -2.91 2.70 0.14
CA TYR A 48 -1.81 2.17 0.92
C TYR A 48 -0.53 2.22 0.09
N ILE A 49 0.59 2.61 0.70
CA ILE A 49 1.87 2.66 0.01
C ILE A 49 2.43 1.25 -0.10
N SER A 50 2.65 0.82 -1.34
CA SER A 50 3.23 -0.49 -1.66
C SER A 50 4.75 -0.41 -1.72
N GLU A 51 5.31 0.73 -2.15
CA GLU A 51 6.76 0.95 -2.21
C GLU A 51 7.10 2.42 -2.00
N ALA A 52 8.16 2.69 -1.25
CA ALA A 52 8.72 4.02 -1.02
C ALA A 52 10.24 3.94 -1.11
N LYS A 53 10.81 4.47 -2.19
CA LYS A 53 12.22 4.25 -2.55
C LYS A 53 13.03 5.54 -2.51
N GLY A 54 13.99 5.54 -1.58
CA GLY A 54 15.05 6.54 -1.46
C GLY A 54 16.19 6.30 -2.44
N THR A 55 17.04 7.31 -2.64
CA THR A 55 18.18 7.21 -3.55
C THR A 55 19.39 7.94 -3.00
N GLY A 56 20.55 7.29 -3.09
CA GLY A 56 21.85 7.89 -2.85
C GLY A 56 22.37 8.55 -4.13
N VAL A 57 22.64 9.85 -4.13
CA VAL A 57 23.00 10.63 -5.32
C VAL A 57 24.08 11.65 -4.98
N PRO A 58 25.24 11.67 -5.67
CA PRO A 58 26.23 12.74 -5.49
C PRO A 58 25.70 14.12 -5.91
N VAL A 59 26.25 15.17 -5.30
CA VAL A 59 26.02 16.55 -5.73
C VAL A 59 26.38 16.71 -7.21
N GLY A 60 25.61 17.52 -7.94
CA GLY A 60 25.80 17.71 -9.38
C GLY A 60 24.99 16.77 -10.27
N GLN A 61 24.46 15.67 -9.71
CA GLN A 61 23.81 14.62 -10.49
C GLN A 61 22.28 14.65 -10.41
N LYS A 62 21.64 13.94 -11.34
CA LYS A 62 20.19 13.75 -11.36
C LYS A 62 19.78 12.73 -10.31
N GLY A 63 18.84 13.10 -9.45
CA GLY A 63 18.25 12.22 -8.43
C GLY A 63 16.78 11.93 -8.68
N THR A 64 16.29 10.79 -8.20
CA THR A 64 14.85 10.47 -8.28
C THR A 64 14.42 9.71 -7.03
N LEU A 65 13.39 10.22 -6.37
CA LEU A 65 12.65 9.51 -5.33
C LEU A 65 11.37 8.95 -5.95
N GLN A 66 10.94 7.78 -5.47
CA GLN A 66 9.78 7.07 -6.01
C GLN A 66 8.84 6.65 -4.88
N CYS A 67 7.54 6.80 -5.10
CA CYS A 67 6.50 6.37 -4.18
C CYS A 67 5.36 5.73 -4.98
N GLU A 68 4.99 4.51 -4.61
CA GLU A 68 3.93 3.73 -5.21
C GLU A 68 2.82 3.48 -4.19
N ALA A 69 1.58 3.66 -4.63
CA ALA A 69 0.42 3.40 -3.81
C ALA A 69 -0.67 2.73 -4.63
N SER A 70 -1.34 1.78 -4.00
CA SER A 70 -2.51 1.11 -4.55
C SER A 70 -3.74 1.65 -3.87
N ALA A 71 -4.73 2.04 -4.68
CA ALA A 71 -5.95 2.71 -4.24
C ALA A 71 -7.02 2.56 -5.31
N VAL A 72 -8.29 2.48 -4.89
CA VAL A 72 -9.43 2.58 -5.81
C VAL A 72 -10.48 3.51 -5.18
N PRO A 73 -10.84 4.63 -5.81
CA PRO A 73 -10.25 5.22 -7.03
C PRO A 73 -8.75 5.54 -6.86
N SER A 74 -8.05 5.71 -7.99
CA SER A 74 -6.62 6.01 -8.04
C SER A 74 -6.24 7.18 -7.14
N ALA A 75 -5.06 7.11 -6.55
CA ALA A 75 -4.60 8.11 -5.59
C ALA A 75 -4.03 9.35 -6.28
N GLU A 76 -4.24 10.51 -5.68
CA GLU A 76 -3.49 11.73 -5.94
C GLU A 76 -2.27 11.79 -5.03
N PHE A 77 -1.12 12.14 -5.61
CA PHE A 77 0.16 12.20 -4.90
C PHE A 77 0.62 13.63 -4.66
N GLN A 78 1.17 13.85 -3.48
CA GLN A 78 1.80 15.10 -3.06
C GLN A 78 3.14 14.80 -2.37
N TRP A 79 4.12 15.67 -2.57
CA TRP A 79 5.43 15.57 -1.94
C TRP A 79 5.65 16.72 -0.96
N TYR A 80 6.30 16.41 0.16
CA TYR A 80 6.65 17.37 1.20
C TYR A 80 8.13 17.24 1.55
N LYS A 81 8.74 18.36 1.92
CA LYS A 81 10.05 18.43 2.58
C LYS A 81 9.91 19.33 3.79
N ASP A 82 10.32 18.87 4.97
CA ASP A 82 10.24 19.63 6.22
C ASP A 82 8.83 20.24 6.44
N ASP A 83 7.80 19.38 6.28
CA ASP A 83 6.36 19.71 6.36
C ASP A 83 5.85 20.74 5.34
N LYS A 84 6.69 21.20 4.41
CA LYS A 84 6.31 22.11 3.34
C LYS A 84 6.04 21.35 2.06
N ARG A 85 4.85 21.58 1.50
CA ARG A 85 4.46 21.01 0.21
C ARG A 85 5.40 21.49 -0.90
N LEU A 86 5.95 20.55 -1.65
CA LEU A 86 6.68 20.83 -2.88
C LEU A 86 5.68 21.11 -4.00
N ILE A 87 5.80 22.29 -4.59
CA ILE A 87 4.91 22.75 -5.65
C ILE A 87 5.53 22.33 -6.99
N GLU A 88 4.70 21.81 -7.89
CA GLU A 88 5.10 21.48 -9.26
C GLU A 88 5.66 22.73 -9.96
N GLY A 89 6.78 22.57 -10.66
CA GLY A 89 7.47 23.70 -11.32
C GLY A 89 8.42 24.50 -10.42
N LYS A 90 8.63 24.11 -9.15
CA LYS A 90 9.72 24.66 -8.33
C LYS A 90 11.06 24.44 -9.06
N LYS A 91 11.84 25.52 -9.21
CA LYS A 91 13.13 25.50 -9.92
C LYS A 91 14.03 24.39 -9.39
N GLY A 92 14.50 23.51 -10.28
CA GLY A 92 15.43 22.42 -9.96
C GLY A 92 14.78 21.05 -9.67
N VAL A 93 13.46 21.00 -9.47
CA VAL A 93 12.71 19.75 -9.22
C VAL A 93 11.49 19.60 -10.13
N LYS A 94 11.10 18.35 -10.40
CA LYS A 94 9.89 18.01 -11.16
C LYS A 94 9.16 16.88 -10.44
N VAL A 95 7.84 17.01 -10.33
CA VAL A 95 6.97 15.92 -9.87
C VAL A 95 6.32 15.29 -11.10
N GLU A 96 6.34 13.96 -11.18
CA GLU A 96 5.62 13.21 -12.21
C GLU A 96 4.64 12.26 -11.54
N ASN A 97 3.34 12.52 -11.70
CA ASN A 97 2.27 11.73 -11.11
C ASN A 97 1.63 10.81 -12.16
N ARG A 98 1.43 9.54 -11.77
CA ARG A 98 0.67 8.50 -12.46
C ARG A 98 -0.31 7.85 -11.47
N PRO A 99 -1.34 7.11 -11.93
CA PRO A 99 -2.39 6.58 -11.05
C PRO A 99 -1.93 5.79 -9.81
N PHE A 100 -0.79 5.10 -9.91
CA PHE A 100 -0.26 4.24 -8.84
C PHE A 100 1.20 4.57 -8.45
N LEU A 101 1.78 5.61 -9.07
CA LEU A 101 3.22 5.89 -9.00
C LEU A 101 3.46 7.40 -9.09
N SER A 102 4.25 7.92 -8.16
CA SER A 102 4.75 9.28 -8.21
C SER A 102 6.27 9.32 -8.10
N LYS A 103 6.88 10.20 -8.89
CA LYS A 103 8.32 10.43 -8.89
C LYS A 103 8.63 11.90 -8.58
N LEU A 104 9.53 12.12 -7.63
CA LEU A 104 10.14 13.43 -7.40
C LEU A 104 11.56 13.42 -7.98
N ILE A 105 11.77 14.20 -9.02
CA ILE A 105 12.99 14.22 -9.84
C ILE A 105 13.75 15.51 -9.54
N PHE A 106 15.02 15.37 -9.19
CA PHE A 106 15.98 16.46 -9.02
C PHE A 106 16.86 16.50 -10.27
N PHE A 107 16.95 17.65 -10.94
CA PHE A 107 17.78 17.75 -12.15
C PHE A 107 19.28 17.89 -11.84
N ASN A 108 19.59 18.56 -10.74
CA ASN A 108 20.94 18.76 -10.23
C ASN A 108 20.86 18.83 -8.70
N VAL A 109 21.28 17.76 -8.04
CA VAL A 109 21.25 17.64 -6.57
C VAL A 109 22.30 18.56 -5.94
N SER A 110 21.88 19.31 -4.92
CA SER A 110 22.75 20.09 -4.02
C SER A 110 22.74 19.50 -2.61
N GLU A 111 23.68 19.91 -1.76
CA GLU A 111 23.70 19.48 -0.35
C GLU A 111 22.40 19.85 0.39
N HIS A 112 21.75 20.96 0.01
CA HIS A 112 20.48 21.39 0.59
C HIS A 112 19.30 20.53 0.16
N ASP A 113 19.44 19.70 -0.87
CA ASP A 113 18.39 18.79 -1.31
C ASP A 113 18.37 17.50 -0.48
N TYR A 114 19.47 17.13 0.16
CA TYR A 114 19.48 15.95 1.04
C TYR A 114 18.50 16.09 2.21
N GLY A 115 18.07 14.93 2.72
CA GLY A 115 17.15 14.82 3.85
C GLY A 115 15.94 13.94 3.55
N ASN A 116 14.97 14.01 4.47
CA ASN A 116 13.73 13.25 4.38
C ASN A 116 12.67 14.00 3.58
N TYR A 117 12.00 13.25 2.72
CA TYR A 117 10.85 13.68 1.95
C TYR A 117 9.67 12.82 2.30
N THR A 118 8.48 13.40 2.35
CA THR A 118 7.25 12.65 2.60
C THR A 118 6.43 12.62 1.33
N CYS A 119 6.13 11.42 0.83
CA CYS A 119 5.08 11.25 -0.17
C CYS A 119 3.75 11.01 0.54
N VAL A 120 2.70 11.69 0.10
CA VAL A 120 1.33 11.52 0.58
C VAL A 120 0.48 11.07 -0.60
N ALA A 121 -0.21 9.94 -0.44
CA ALA A 121 -1.17 9.42 -1.40
C ALA A 121 -2.58 9.54 -0.83
N SER A 122 -3.52 10.09 -1.59
CA SER A 122 -4.88 10.40 -1.11
C SER A 122 -5.95 10.05 -2.13
N ASN A 123 -7.11 9.58 -1.67
CA ASN A 123 -8.33 9.47 -2.47
C ASN A 123 -9.54 9.84 -1.61
N LYS A 124 -10.76 9.73 -2.17
CA LYS A 124 -12.00 10.07 -1.46
C LYS A 124 -12.29 9.27 -0.18
N LEU A 125 -11.58 8.18 0.07
CA LEU A 125 -11.76 7.30 1.23
C LEU A 125 -10.70 7.51 2.31
N GLY A 126 -9.63 8.24 2.03
CA GLY A 126 -8.57 8.48 3.01
C GLY A 126 -7.23 8.82 2.37
N HIS A 127 -6.19 8.83 3.21
CA HIS A 127 -4.82 9.12 2.81
C HIS A 127 -3.83 8.28 3.60
N THR A 128 -2.63 8.15 3.05
CA THR A 128 -1.48 7.50 3.68
C THR A 128 -0.20 8.23 3.29
N ASN A 129 0.90 8.00 4.00
CA ASN A 129 2.17 8.62 3.71
C ASN A 129 3.37 7.70 3.99
N ALA A 130 4.52 8.02 3.39
CA ALA A 130 5.78 7.37 3.69
C ALA A 130 6.92 8.39 3.65
N SER A 131 7.92 8.18 4.51
CA SER A 131 9.15 8.96 4.53
C SER A 131 10.23 8.30 3.67
N ILE A 132 10.88 9.10 2.84
CA ILE A 132 11.83 8.68 1.82
C ILE A 132 13.08 9.55 1.92
N MET A 133 14.25 8.93 2.00
CA MET A 133 15.51 9.66 2.16
C MET A 133 16.23 9.90 0.83
N LEU A 134 16.66 11.14 0.60
CA LEU A 134 17.67 11.48 -0.39
C LEU A 134 18.99 11.72 0.35
N PHE A 135 20.05 11.02 -0.03
CA PHE A 135 21.33 11.08 0.67
C PHE A 135 22.53 11.13 -0.27
N GLY A 136 23.66 11.64 0.21
CA GLY A 136 24.92 11.71 -0.54
C GLY A 136 25.75 10.42 -0.45
N PRO A 137 26.76 10.26 -1.32
CA PRO A 137 27.74 9.18 -1.21
C PRO A 137 28.42 9.23 0.17
N GLY A 138 28.39 8.10 0.90
CA GLY A 138 28.95 7.99 2.25
C GLY A 138 27.91 7.89 3.37
N ALA A 139 26.63 8.18 3.11
CA ALA A 139 25.55 7.82 4.02
C ALA A 139 25.20 6.33 3.85
N ILE A 140 26.02 5.45 4.41
CA ILE A 140 25.62 4.06 4.62
C ILE A 140 24.54 4.13 5.72
N SER A 141 23.37 3.52 5.48
CA SER A 141 22.40 3.27 6.54
C SER A 141 23.15 2.60 7.69
N GLU A 142 23.31 3.30 8.82
CA GLU A 142 23.56 2.61 10.07
C GLU A 142 22.33 1.73 10.30
N VAL A 143 22.36 0.52 9.74
CA VAL A 143 21.67 -0.60 10.36
C VAL A 143 22.38 -0.69 11.69
N SER A 144 21.81 -0.07 12.71
CA SER A 144 22.19 -0.36 14.07
C SER A 144 22.10 -1.88 14.18
N ASN A 145 23.24 -2.55 14.19
CA ASN A 145 23.37 -3.88 14.76
C ASN A 145 23.13 -3.73 16.28
N GLY A 146 21.93 -3.30 16.63
CA GLY A 146 21.33 -3.59 17.91
C GLY A 146 21.21 -5.09 17.91
N THR A 147 22.14 -5.73 18.59
CA THR A 147 22.00 -7.10 19.04
C THR A 147 20.63 -7.21 19.70
N SER A 148 19.65 -7.72 18.94
CA SER A 148 18.38 -8.12 19.49
C SER A 148 18.69 -9.28 20.42
N ARG A 149 18.87 -8.97 21.70
CA ARG A 149 18.64 -9.95 22.74
C ARG A 149 17.17 -10.30 22.61
N ARG A 150 16.88 -11.40 21.91
CA ARG A 150 15.62 -12.11 22.08
C ARG A 150 15.54 -12.44 23.57
N ALA A 151 14.88 -11.58 24.35
CA ALA A 151 14.28 -12.00 25.60
C ALA A 151 13.22 -13.02 25.19
N GLY A 152 13.54 -14.30 25.37
CA GLY A 152 12.59 -15.37 25.14
C GLY A 152 11.35 -15.10 25.98
N CYS A 153 10.24 -14.85 25.31
CA CYS A 153 8.93 -14.91 25.94
C CYS A 153 8.62 -16.40 26.12
N ILE A 154 9.08 -16.96 27.24
CA ILE A 154 8.63 -18.28 27.69
C ILE A 154 7.20 -18.08 28.16
N TRP A 155 6.25 -18.56 27.37
CA TRP A 155 4.88 -18.74 27.85
C TRP A 155 4.93 -19.78 28.97
N LEU A 156 5.01 -19.33 30.22
CA LEU A 156 4.66 -20.16 31.37
C LEU A 156 3.15 -20.37 31.30
N LEU A 157 2.73 -21.46 30.65
CA LEU A 157 1.41 -22.04 30.88
C LEU A 157 1.33 -22.38 32.37
N PRO A 158 0.32 -21.88 33.13
CA PRO A 158 0.11 -22.38 34.46
C PRO A 158 -0.37 -23.83 34.35
N LEU A 159 0.45 -24.73 34.88
CA LEU A 159 0.05 -26.07 35.30
C LEU A 159 -1.08 -25.92 36.32
N LEU A 160 -2.32 -25.98 35.85
CA LEU A 160 -3.48 -26.27 36.70
C LEU A 160 -4.01 -27.65 36.31
N VAL A 161 -3.52 -28.60 37.10
CA VAL A 161 -3.89 -29.99 37.17
C VAL A 161 -5.38 -30.11 37.49
N LEU A 162 -6.10 -30.79 36.58
CA LEU A 162 -7.06 -31.87 36.83
C LEU A 162 -7.78 -31.87 38.20
N HIS A 163 -9.10 -31.65 38.19
CA HIS A 163 -10.02 -32.44 39.01
C HIS A 163 -11.31 -32.73 38.23
N LEU A 164 -11.67 -34.01 38.26
CA LEU A 164 -12.85 -34.66 37.70
C LEU A 164 -14.15 -33.92 38.07
N LEU A 165 -15.19 -34.07 37.23
CA LEU A 165 -16.37 -34.87 37.58
C LEU A 165 -17.20 -35.23 36.34
N LEU A 166 -17.50 -36.53 36.27
CA LEU A 166 -18.38 -37.23 35.34
C LEU A 166 -19.87 -36.93 35.60
N LYS A 167 -20.69 -37.11 34.54
CA LYS A 167 -22.16 -37.31 34.50
C LYS A 167 -22.99 -36.05 34.82
N PHE A 168 -23.98 -35.63 34.01
CA PHE A 168 -24.87 -36.33 33.08
C PHE A 168 -24.82 -35.74 31.67
#